data_AF-A0A9C6WVC9-F1
#
_entry.id   AF-A0A9C6WVC9-F1
#
_cell.length_a   1.000
_cell.length_b   1.000
_cell.length_c   1.000
_cell.angle_alpha   90.00
_cell.angle_beta   90.00
_cell.angle_gamma   90.00
#
_symmetry.space_group_name_H-M   'P 1'
#
loop_
_entity.id
_entity.type
_entity.pdbx_description
1 polymer ?
#
loop_
_entity_poly.entity_id
_entity_poly.type
_entity_poly.pdbx_seq_one_letter_code
_entity_poly.pdbx_strand_id
1 'polypeptide(L)'
;MSKTYTSFTFRFPATVWASVPSMEPATTNGAEAFHSDFNAQFNSAHPNIFSSISILLQVQAQTYHKINSLRKHEQNYIRPQRIELKERRVKAWDELFTEERSISTYVLYMGSLNAKMNGKHY
;
A
#
# COMPACT_ATOMS: atom_id res chain seq x y z
N MET A 1 -12.76 20.42 -13.32
CA MET A 1 -11.48 20.17 -14.04
C MET A 1 -11.17 18.67 -13.97
N SER A 2 -11.52 17.84 -14.96
CA SER A 2 -11.15 16.41 -14.95
C SER A 2 -11.44 15.70 -16.28
N LYS A 3 -10.83 16.15 -17.39
CA LYS A 3 -10.91 15.42 -18.68
C LYS A 3 -9.54 15.15 -19.31
N THR A 4 -8.45 15.48 -18.64
CA THR A 4 -7.14 15.64 -19.31
C THR A 4 -6.24 14.40 -19.26
N TYR A 5 -6.42 13.49 -18.28
CA TYR A 5 -5.45 12.40 -18.04
C TYR A 5 -5.96 10.99 -18.37
N THR A 6 -7.13 10.86 -18.98
CA THR A 6 -7.85 9.58 -19.10
C THR A 6 -8.04 9.09 -20.54
N SER A 7 -7.39 9.70 -21.54
CA SER A 7 -7.46 9.23 -22.93
C SER A 7 -6.25 8.38 -23.29
N PHE A 8 -6.46 7.26 -24.01
CA PHE A 8 -5.38 6.41 -24.55
C PHE A 8 -4.49 7.14 -25.57
N THR A 9 -4.97 8.26 -26.13
CA THR A 9 -4.27 9.09 -27.12
C THR A 9 -3.39 10.18 -26.50
N PHE A 10 -3.24 10.22 -25.18
CA PHE A 10 -2.50 11.28 -24.51
C PHE A 10 -0.98 11.03 -24.49
N ARG A 11 -0.20 12.10 -24.34
CA ARG A 11 1.27 12.07 -24.30
C ARG A 11 1.85 11.12 -23.23
N PHE A 12 1.08 10.85 -22.18
CA PHE A 12 1.41 9.91 -21.10
C PHE A 12 0.20 9.01 -20.81
N PRO A 13 -0.02 7.94 -21.60
CA PRO A 13 -1.15 7.06 -21.39
C PRO A 13 -1.03 6.36 -20.03
N ALA A 14 -2.18 5.97 -19.46
CA ALA A 14 -2.23 5.28 -18.15
C ALA A 14 -1.32 4.05 -18.09
N THR A 15 -1.15 3.37 -19.22
CA THR A 15 -0.25 2.22 -19.40
C THR A 15 1.23 2.53 -19.12
N VAL A 16 1.65 3.79 -19.17
CA VAL A 16 3.06 4.19 -18.93
C VAL A 16 3.35 4.46 -17.46
N TRP A 17 2.36 4.91 -16.68
CA TRP A 17 2.56 5.30 -15.27
C TRP A 17 1.83 4.42 -14.26
N ALA A 18 0.81 3.67 -14.69
CA ALA A 18 0.11 2.73 -13.82
C ALA A 18 0.72 1.34 -13.94
N SER A 19 1.11 0.78 -12.79
CA SER A 19 1.55 -0.61 -12.70
C SER A 19 0.34 -1.56 -12.69
N VAL A 20 0.47 -2.69 -13.36
CA VAL A 20 -0.53 -3.77 -13.33
C VAL A 20 -0.72 -4.21 -11.87
N PRO A 21 -1.94 -4.17 -11.33
CA PRO A 21 -2.20 -4.66 -9.99
C PRO A 21 -1.92 -6.16 -9.92
N SER A 22 -1.29 -6.60 -8.82
CA SER A 22 -0.94 -7.99 -8.60
C SER A 22 -1.37 -8.47 -7.22
N MET A 23 -1.68 -9.76 -7.12
CA MET A 23 -1.89 -10.44 -5.84
C MET A 23 -0.60 -10.62 -5.05
N GLU A 24 0.54 -10.58 -5.75
CA GLU A 24 1.86 -10.69 -5.14
C GLU A 24 2.08 -9.63 -4.05
N PRO A 25 2.88 -9.94 -3.01
CA PRO A 25 3.34 -8.95 -2.07
C PRO A 25 4.16 -7.88 -2.82
N ALA A 26 3.79 -6.61 -2.67
CA ALA A 26 4.63 -5.51 -3.16
C ALA A 26 5.94 -5.50 -2.35
N THR A 27 7.08 -5.65 -3.03
CA THR A 27 8.40 -5.78 -2.38
C THR A 27 9.06 -4.44 -2.05
N THR A 28 8.48 -3.32 -2.48
CA THR A 28 9.17 -2.02 -2.50
C THR A 28 9.00 -1.16 -1.24
N ASN A 29 8.04 -1.44 -0.34
CA ASN A 29 7.75 -0.52 0.76
C ASN A 29 8.30 -0.95 2.14
N GLY A 30 9.06 -2.04 2.24
CA GLY A 30 9.52 -2.56 3.54
C GLY A 30 10.43 -1.57 4.28
N ALA A 31 11.42 -1.02 3.57
CA ALA A 31 12.34 -0.03 4.13
C ALA A 31 11.62 1.30 4.45
N GLU A 32 10.74 1.77 3.56
CA GLU A 32 9.95 2.99 3.77
C GLU A 32 9.03 2.87 4.98
N ALA A 33 8.34 1.73 5.14
CA ALA A 33 7.48 1.46 6.27
C ALA A 33 8.27 1.40 7.58
N PHE A 34 9.43 0.74 7.59
CA PHE A 34 10.32 0.71 8.74
C PHE A 34 10.79 2.12 9.12
N HIS A 35 11.29 2.91 8.16
CA HIS A 35 11.76 4.26 8.43
C HIS A 35 10.62 5.19 8.91
N SER A 36 9.44 5.08 8.33
CA SER A 36 8.25 5.83 8.76
C SER A 36 7.89 5.53 10.22
N ASP A 37 7.81 4.24 10.58
CA ASP A 37 7.48 3.80 11.94
C ASP A 37 8.59 4.15 12.94
N PHE A 38 9.86 3.91 12.58
CA PHE A 38 11.01 4.24 13.41
C PHE A 38 11.08 5.74 13.68
N ASN A 39 10.94 6.57 12.66
CA ASN A 39 10.98 8.03 12.82
C ASN A 39 9.79 8.54 13.66
N ALA A 40 8.61 7.93 13.55
CA ALA A 40 7.46 8.28 14.38
C ALA A 40 7.70 8.05 15.88
N GLN A 41 8.60 7.12 16.24
CA GLN A 41 8.98 6.84 17.63
C GLN A 41 9.95 7.89 18.19
N PHE A 42 10.71 8.60 17.34
CA PHE A 42 11.62 9.69 17.72
C PHE A 42 11.03 11.08 17.41
N ASN A 43 9.83 11.34 17.95
CA ASN A 43 9.09 12.59 17.67
C ASN A 43 9.47 13.78 18.59
N SER A 44 10.37 13.58 19.55
CA SER A 44 10.90 14.64 20.41
C SER A 44 12.20 15.21 19.84
N ALA A 45 12.39 16.53 19.91
CA ALA A 45 13.65 17.17 19.54
C ALA A 45 14.83 16.72 20.44
N HIS A 46 14.52 16.37 21.70
CA HIS A 46 15.49 15.92 22.70
C HIS A 46 14.91 14.76 23.53
N PRO A 47 14.82 13.54 22.97
CA PRO A 47 14.36 12.39 23.73
C PRO A 47 15.35 12.09 24.85
N ASN A 48 14.86 11.82 26.06
CA ASN A 48 15.73 11.39 27.15
C ASN A 48 16.37 10.03 26.79
N ILE A 49 17.53 9.73 27.36
CA ILE A 49 18.28 8.51 27.04
C ILE A 49 17.49 7.23 27.32
N PHE A 50 16.66 7.21 28.37
CA PHE A 50 15.83 6.05 28.71
C PHE A 50 14.75 5.79 27.65
N SER A 51 14.15 6.84 27.08
CA SER A 51 13.22 6.74 25.96
C SER A 51 13.89 6.17 24.72
N SER A 52 15.08 6.67 24.37
CA SER A 52 15.84 6.11 23.25
C SER A 52 16.20 4.63 23.45
N ILE A 53 16.64 4.25 24.66
CA ILE A 53 16.93 2.85 25.01
C ILE A 53 15.66 1.99 24.89
N SER A 54 14.52 2.47 25.38
CA SER A 54 13.25 1.72 25.32
C SER A 54 12.80 1.45 23.88
N ILE A 55 12.93 2.45 22.99
CA ILE A 55 12.60 2.32 21.56
C ILE A 55 13.52 1.29 20.89
N LEU A 56 14.83 1.37 21.15
CA LEU A 56 15.79 0.40 20.60
C LEU A 56 15.50 -1.04 21.07
N LEU A 57 15.16 -1.22 22.35
CA LEU A 57 14.76 -2.53 22.89
C LEU A 57 13.47 -3.04 22.24
N GLN A 58 12.50 -2.18 21.99
CA GLN A 58 11.27 -2.53 21.29
C GLN A 58 11.55 -2.98 19.85
N VAL A 59 12.35 -2.21 19.10
CA VAL A 59 12.76 -2.56 17.73
C VAL A 59 13.47 -3.92 17.74
N GLN A 60 14.42 -4.13 18.65
CA GLN A 60 15.12 -5.42 18.78
C GLN A 60 14.16 -6.58 19.04
N ALA A 61 13.19 -6.40 19.96
CA ALA A 61 12.20 -7.43 20.27
C ALA A 61 11.31 -7.75 19.07
N GLN A 62 10.82 -6.74 18.35
CA GLN A 62 10.00 -6.91 17.14
C GLN A 62 10.77 -7.62 16.03
N THR A 63 12.02 -7.24 15.79
CA THR A 63 12.90 -7.89 14.80
C THR A 63 13.12 -9.36 15.16
N TYR A 64 13.43 -9.66 16.43
CA TYR A 64 13.64 -11.03 16.87
C TYR A 64 12.37 -11.88 16.72
N HIS A 65 11.20 -11.33 17.06
CA HIS A 65 9.92 -11.98 16.82
C HIS A 65 9.69 -12.27 15.34
N LYS A 66 9.99 -11.31 14.47
CA LYS A 66 9.82 -11.48 13.02
C LYS A 66 10.74 -12.54 12.45
N ILE A 67 12.01 -12.56 12.85
CA ILE A 67 12.98 -13.59 12.46
C ILE A 67 12.50 -14.98 12.90
N ASN A 68 12.01 -15.11 14.13
CA ASN A 68 11.50 -16.37 14.63
C ASN A 68 10.24 -16.85 13.90
N SER A 69 9.32 -15.94 13.60
CA SER A 69 8.11 -16.22 12.83
C SER A 69 8.47 -16.72 11.42
N LEU A 70 9.43 -16.07 10.76
CA LEU A 70 9.96 -16.51 9.46
C LEU A 70 10.60 -17.90 9.55
N ARG A 71 11.42 -18.16 10.58
CA ARG A 71 12.03 -19.48 10.82
C ARG A 71 10.98 -20.58 11.03
N LYS A 72 9.83 -20.25 11.60
CA LYS A 72 8.70 -21.16 11.79
C LYS A 72 7.78 -21.26 10.57
N HIS A 73 8.09 -20.57 9.47
CA HIS A 73 7.23 -20.44 8.30
C HIS A 73 5.82 -19.91 8.63
N GLU A 74 5.70 -19.13 9.69
CA GLU A 74 4.45 -18.46 10.04
C GLU A 74 4.17 -17.34 9.03
N GLN A 75 3.02 -17.42 8.37
CA GLN A 75 2.57 -16.37 7.48
C GLN A 75 1.81 -15.31 8.28
N ASN A 76 2.01 -14.04 7.92
CA ASN A 76 1.20 -12.96 8.46
C ASN A 76 -0.27 -13.19 8.07
N TYR A 77 -1.17 -13.14 9.06
CA TYR A 77 -2.61 -13.15 8.77
C TYR A 77 -2.97 -11.90 7.94
N ILE A 78 -3.44 -12.13 6.72
CA ILE A 78 -3.98 -11.07 5.87
C ILE A 78 -5.48 -11.00 6.11
N ARG A 79 -5.96 -9.81 6.49
CA ARG A 79 -7.39 -9.57 6.68
C ARG A 79 -8.15 -9.85 5.38
N PRO A 80 -9.26 -10.62 5.39
CA PRO A 80 -10.02 -10.96 4.20
C PRO A 80 -10.41 -9.75 3.35
N GLN A 81 -10.75 -8.64 3.99
CA GLN A 81 -11.09 -7.40 3.28
C GLN A 81 -9.93 -6.90 2.42
N ARG A 82 -8.67 -7.05 2.86
CA ARG A 82 -7.50 -6.64 2.06
C ARG A 82 -7.27 -7.56 0.86
N ILE A 83 -7.59 -8.84 1.00
CA ILE A 83 -7.53 -9.82 -0.11
C ILE A 83 -8.59 -9.45 -1.15
N GLU A 84 -9.84 -9.32 -0.71
CA GLU A 84 -10.98 -8.94 -1.56
C GLU A 84 -10.72 -7.62 -2.30
N LEU A 85 -10.10 -6.64 -1.63
CA LEU A 85 -9.74 -5.38 -2.25
C LEU A 85 -8.64 -5.51 -3.31
N LYS A 86 -7.66 -6.40 -3.14
CA LYS A 86 -6.68 -6.69 -4.19
C LYS A 86 -7.37 -7.37 -5.38
N GLU A 87 -8.23 -8.35 -5.13
CA GLU A 87 -9.01 -9.05 -6.17
C GLU A 87 -9.88 -8.07 -6.97
N ARG A 88 -10.60 -7.16 -6.29
CA ARG A 88 -11.40 -6.11 -6.94
C ARG A 88 -10.57 -5.17 -7.83
N ARG A 89 -9.31 -4.91 -7.47
CA ARG A 89 -8.39 -4.08 -8.27
C ARG A 89 -7.88 -4.81 -9.50
N VAL A 90 -7.52 -6.09 -9.36
CA VAL A 90 -7.13 -6.95 -10.48
C VAL A 90 -8.29 -7.08 -11.46
N LYS A 91 -9.48 -7.45 -10.98
CA LYS A 91 -10.68 -7.56 -11.82
C LYS A 91 -11.00 -6.27 -12.58
N ALA A 92 -10.96 -5.13 -11.90
CA ALA A 92 -11.24 -3.85 -12.54
C ALA A 92 -10.18 -3.43 -13.57
N TRP A 93 -8.94 -3.90 -13.40
CA TRP A 93 -7.88 -3.72 -14.39
C TRP A 93 -8.17 -4.60 -15.62
N ASP A 94 -8.49 -5.88 -15.45
CA ASP A 94 -8.81 -6.76 -16.57
C ASP A 94 -9.99 -6.21 -17.40
N GLU A 95 -11.06 -5.76 -16.72
CA GLU A 95 -12.25 -5.12 -17.34
C GLU A 95 -11.93 -3.83 -18.12
N LEU A 96 -10.83 -3.13 -17.79
CA LEU A 96 -10.38 -1.95 -18.51
C LEU A 96 -9.72 -2.32 -19.84
N PHE A 97 -8.97 -3.42 -19.88
CA PHE A 97 -8.23 -3.87 -21.07
C PHE A 97 -9.06 -4.75 -22.00
N THR A 98 -10.23 -5.24 -21.57
CA THR A 98 -11.20 -5.96 -22.41
C THR A 98 -12.28 -5.07 -23.03
N GLU A 99 -12.06 -3.75 -23.09
CA GLU A 99 -12.90 -2.71 -23.74
C GLU A 99 -14.31 -2.45 -23.17
N GLU A 100 -14.71 -3.07 -22.05
CA GLU A 100 -16.02 -2.80 -21.43
C GLU A 100 -16.07 -1.50 -20.60
N ARG A 101 -14.96 -0.79 -20.40
CA ARG A 101 -14.91 0.36 -19.47
C ARG A 101 -14.01 1.51 -19.91
N SER A 102 -14.49 2.74 -19.78
CA SER A 102 -13.66 3.95 -19.96
C SER A 102 -12.61 4.06 -18.85
N ILE A 103 -11.37 4.48 -19.20
CA ILE A 103 -10.30 4.81 -18.23
C ILE A 103 -10.81 5.79 -17.17
N SER A 104 -11.67 6.74 -17.54
CA SER A 104 -12.24 7.71 -16.58
C SER A 104 -13.06 7.01 -15.49
N THR A 105 -13.89 6.05 -15.87
CA THR A 105 -14.68 5.22 -14.95
C THR A 105 -13.77 4.36 -14.07
N TYR A 106 -12.69 3.81 -14.62
CA TYR A 106 -11.70 3.05 -13.87
C TYR A 106 -11.01 3.91 -12.80
N VAL A 107 -10.52 5.10 -13.16
CA VAL A 107 -9.85 6.01 -12.22
C VAL A 107 -10.78 6.46 -11.10
N LEU A 108 -12.05 6.79 -11.41
CA LEU A 108 -13.06 7.13 -10.40
C LEU A 108 -13.37 5.94 -9.47
N TYR A 109 -13.51 4.74 -10.04
CA TYR A 109 -13.72 3.52 -9.28
C TYR A 109 -12.55 3.24 -8.33
N MET A 110 -11.31 3.32 -8.82
CA MET A 110 -10.10 3.15 -8.01
C MET A 110 -9.98 4.21 -6.89
N GLY A 111 -10.35 5.46 -7.19
CA GLY A 111 -10.43 6.53 -6.20
C GLY A 111 -11.43 6.21 -5.09
N SER A 112 -12.64 5.75 -5.45
CA SER A 112 -13.67 5.36 -4.48
C SER A 112 -13.28 4.14 -3.64
N LEU A 113 -12.58 3.17 -4.22
CA LEU A 113 -12.05 2.01 -3.50
C LEU A 113 -11.00 2.45 -2.48
N ASN A 114 -10.08 3.34 -2.86
CA ASN A 114 -9.04 3.87 -1.97
C ASN A 114 -9.62 4.71 -0.83
N ALA A 115 -10.68 5.49 -1.09
CA ALA A 115 -11.38 6.26 -0.06
C ALA A 115 -12.02 5.35 1.01
N LYS A 116 -12.69 4.28 0.57
CA LYS A 116 -13.25 3.24 1.48
C LYS A 116 -12.19 2.55 2.33
N MET A 117 -10.96 2.36 1.81
CA MET A 117 -9.86 1.77 2.58
C MET A 117 -9.34 2.66 3.71
N ASN A 118 -9.33 3.99 3.50
CA ASN A 118 -8.74 4.95 4.44
C ASN A 118 -9.74 5.52 5.45
N GLY A 119 -11.00 5.04 5.44
CA GLY A 119 -12.07 5.58 6.28
C GLY A 119 -12.42 7.04 5.99
N LYS A 120 -12.01 7.58 4.83
CA LYS A 120 -12.30 8.96 4.43
C LYS A 120 -13.49 8.95 3.46
N HIS A 121 -14.63 9.49 3.91
CA HIS A 121 -15.77 9.79 3.06
C HIS A 121 -15.54 11.16 2.40
N TYR A 122 -15.57 11.21 1.07
CA TYR A 122 -15.71 12.44 0.29
C TYR A 122 -17.08 12.43 -0.38
#